data_AF-A5ZWT1-F1
#
_entry.id   AF-A5ZWT1-F1
#
_cell.length_a   1.000
_cell.length_b   1.000
_cell.length_c   1.000
_cell.angle_alpha   90.00
_cell.angle_beta   90.00
_cell.angle_gamma   90.00
#
_symmetry.space_group_name_H-M   'P 1'
#
loop_
_entity.id
_entity.type
_entity.pdbx_description
1 polymer ?
#
loop_
_entity_poly.entity_id
_entity_poly.type
_entity_poly.pdbx_seq_one_letter_code
_entity_poly.pdbx_strand_id
1 'polypeptide(L)'
;MTTGYESLMFLLAWYSIATTLFTAILSPVFLNDCITFFGTIGKGIINLFREFVTGADSFGQLSNGISNSIVSGIVYWLIAAIVMGILFIITGFLIIGIGYQVGKIYRKYCWDIISIMVAIMSTAIVIYFGEWIKSVIPINLIVLLLLVYVVYIGIRCYVKDWREERGYY
;
A
#
# COMPACT_ATOMS: atom_id res chain seq x y z
N MET A 1 17.18 26.49 -40.07
CA MET A 1 17.77 26.70 -38.73
C MET A 1 16.69 26.88 -37.65
N THR A 2 15.53 26.23 -37.75
CA THR A 2 14.39 26.42 -36.82
C THR A 2 14.07 25.15 -36.02
N THR A 3 14.25 23.97 -36.61
CA THR A 3 13.97 22.66 -35.98
C THR A 3 14.81 22.37 -34.74
N GLY A 4 16.07 22.83 -34.71
CA GLY A 4 16.96 22.66 -33.55
C GLY A 4 16.59 23.53 -32.35
N TYR A 5 15.97 24.70 -32.58
CA TYR A 5 15.52 25.59 -31.51
C TYR A 5 14.24 25.06 -30.86
N GLU A 6 13.30 24.55 -31.67
CA GLU A 6 12.08 23.92 -31.18
C GLU A 6 12.35 22.68 -30.33
N SER A 7 13.28 21.80 -30.76
CA SER A 7 13.65 20.63 -29.95
C SER A 7 14.33 21.01 -28.64
N LEU A 8 15.14 22.07 -28.65
CA LEU A 8 15.85 22.56 -27.47
C LEU A 8 14.89 23.20 -26.46
N MET A 9 13.91 23.98 -26.94
CA MET A 9 12.83 24.54 -26.12
C MET A 9 11.97 23.44 -25.49
N PHE A 10 11.64 22.38 -26.24
CA PHE A 10 10.90 21.24 -25.72
C PHE A 10 11.68 20.48 -24.64
N LEU A 11 12.98 20.24 -24.86
CA LEU A 11 13.84 19.60 -23.87
C LEU A 11 14.01 20.44 -22.60
N LEU A 12 14.17 21.76 -22.73
CA LEU A 12 14.27 22.69 -21.60
C LEU A 12 12.98 22.72 -20.79
N ALA A 13 11.82 22.73 -21.46
CA ALA A 13 10.52 22.65 -20.79
C ALA A 13 10.37 21.33 -20.01
N TRP A 14 10.73 20.19 -20.62
CA TRP A 14 10.71 18.89 -19.95
C TRP A 14 11.70 18.82 -18.78
N TYR A 15 12.88 19.39 -18.95
CA TYR A 15 13.89 19.44 -17.89
C TYR A 15 13.41 20.30 -16.71
N SER A 16 12.78 21.45 -16.97
CA SER A 16 12.21 22.31 -15.93
C SER A 16 11.06 21.64 -15.17
N ILE A 17 10.15 20.97 -15.89
CA ILE A 17 9.05 20.21 -15.28
C ILE A 17 9.62 19.07 -14.42
N ALA A 18 10.57 18.31 -14.96
CA ALA A 18 11.18 17.19 -14.25
C ALA A 18 11.96 17.64 -13.00
N THR A 19 12.78 18.70 -13.09
CA THR A 19 13.55 19.22 -11.94
C THR A 19 12.67 19.80 -10.86
N THR A 20 11.58 20.49 -11.22
CA THR A 20 10.58 20.99 -10.26
C THR A 20 9.88 19.84 -9.54
N LEU A 21 9.46 18.82 -10.29
CA LEU A 21 8.88 17.59 -9.75
C LEU A 21 9.84 16.86 -8.80
N PHE A 22 11.10 16.69 -9.20
CA PHE A 22 12.10 16.03 -8.36
C PHE A 22 12.39 16.79 -7.08
N THR A 23 12.50 18.12 -7.16
CA THR A 23 12.71 18.98 -5.99
C THR A 23 11.54 18.88 -5.02
N ALA A 24 10.31 18.83 -5.56
CA ALA A 24 9.12 18.71 -4.74
C ALA A 24 8.98 17.31 -4.11
N ILE A 25 9.31 16.23 -4.84
CA ILE A 25 9.33 14.84 -4.32
C ILE A 25 10.36 14.71 -3.19
N LEU A 26 11.52 15.36 -3.34
CA LEU A 26 12.57 15.41 -2.33
C LEU A 26 12.31 16.45 -1.23
N SER A 27 11.13 17.08 -1.21
CA SER A 27 10.81 18.03 -0.15
C SER A 27 10.85 17.31 1.21
N PRO A 28 11.47 17.95 2.22
CA PRO A 28 11.61 17.34 3.54
C PRO A 28 10.25 17.05 4.18
N VAL A 29 9.22 17.84 3.87
CA VAL A 29 7.85 17.67 4.35
C VAL A 29 7.24 16.37 3.82
N PHE A 30 7.35 16.12 2.51
CA PHE A 30 6.83 14.91 1.89
C PHE A 30 7.60 13.66 2.33
N LEU A 31 8.93 13.73 2.37
CA LEU A 31 9.77 12.61 2.81
C LEU A 31 9.53 12.24 4.27
N ASN A 32 9.39 13.21 5.17
CA ASN A 32 9.09 12.94 6.57
C ASN A 32 7.72 12.26 6.75
N ASP A 33 6.73 12.68 5.97
CA ASP A 33 5.39 12.09 5.98
C ASP A 33 5.39 10.67 5.39
N CYS A 34 6.18 10.42 4.33
CA CYS A 34 6.48 9.08 3.80
C CYS A 34 7.10 8.18 4.88
N ILE A 35 8.17 8.63 5.52
CA ILE A 35 8.88 7.86 6.56
C ILE A 35 7.93 7.55 7.72
N THR A 36 7.12 8.53 8.14
CA THR A 36 6.16 8.35 9.22
C THR A 36 5.07 7.35 8.84
N PHE A 37 4.56 7.42 7.60
CA PHE A 37 3.55 6.50 7.09
C PHE A 37 4.06 5.06 7.04
N PHE A 38 5.16 4.82 6.33
CA PHE A 38 5.74 3.47 6.23
C PHE A 38 6.28 2.97 7.57
N GLY A 39 6.80 3.86 8.42
CA GLY A 39 7.21 3.53 9.78
C GLY A 39 6.03 3.09 10.66
N THR A 40 4.87 3.71 10.50
CA THR A 40 3.63 3.31 11.22
C THR A 40 3.13 1.96 10.73
N ILE A 41 3.12 1.73 9.41
CA ILE A 41 2.78 0.42 8.83
C ILE A 41 3.74 -0.66 9.34
N GLY A 42 5.06 -0.40 9.30
CA GLY A 42 6.07 -1.33 9.77
C GLY A 42 5.91 -1.68 11.25
N LYS A 43 5.65 -0.70 12.12
CA LYS A 43 5.33 -0.93 13.53
C LYS A 43 4.06 -1.77 13.69
N GLY A 44 3.02 -1.49 12.89
CA GLY A 44 1.80 -2.29 12.87
C GLY A 44 2.06 -3.75 12.54
N ILE A 45 2.84 -4.02 11.49
CA ILE A 45 3.23 -5.39 11.08
C ILE A 45 4.01 -6.09 12.19
N ILE A 46 4.98 -5.40 12.80
CA ILE A 46 5.78 -5.96 13.91
C ILE A 46 4.90 -6.29 15.12
N ASN A 47 3.95 -5.42 15.46
CA ASN A 47 3.01 -5.68 16.56
C ASN A 47 2.13 -6.91 16.28
N LEU A 48 1.58 -7.02 15.06
CA LEU A 48 0.80 -8.19 14.64
C LEU A 48 1.64 -9.48 14.71
N PHE A 49 2.90 -9.42 14.27
CA PHE A 49 3.81 -10.56 14.35
C PHE A 49 4.10 -10.94 15.81
N ARG A 50 4.27 -9.96 16.70
CA ARG A 50 4.50 -10.20 18.13
C ARG A 50 3.27 -10.81 18.82
N GLU A 51 2.07 -10.34 18.50
CA GLU A 51 0.82 -10.94 18.99
C GLU A 51 0.68 -12.39 18.51
N PHE A 52 1.02 -12.64 17.25
CA PHE A 52 1.01 -13.98 16.68
C PHE A 52 1.98 -14.94 17.40
N VAL A 53 3.23 -14.50 17.63
CA VAL A 53 4.23 -15.27 18.40
C VAL A 53 3.77 -15.50 19.84
N THR A 54 3.20 -14.49 20.51
CA THR A 54 2.70 -14.62 21.88
C THR A 54 1.51 -15.60 21.98
N GLY A 55 0.63 -15.59 20.97
CA GLY A 55 -0.44 -16.58 20.84
C GLY A 55 0.12 -17.99 20.71
N ALA A 56 1.13 -18.18 19.86
CA ALA A 56 1.81 -19.46 19.66
C ALA A 56 2.45 -20.00 20.94
N ASP A 57 3.11 -19.14 21.72
CA ASP A 57 3.72 -19.51 22.99
C ASP A 57 2.68 -19.95 24.04
N SER A 58 1.49 -19.35 24.00
CA SER A 58 0.37 -19.74 24.88
C SER A 58 -0.15 -21.13 24.54
N PHE A 59 -0.24 -21.47 23.25
CA PHE A 59 -0.64 -22.82 22.80
C PHE A 59 0.44 -23.87 23.07
N GLY A 60 1.71 -23.52 22.97
CA GLY A 60 2.81 -24.41 23.32
C GLY A 60 2.83 -24.75 24.82
N GLN A 61 2.53 -23.79 25.70
CA GLN A 61 2.57 -24.00 27.17
C GLN A 61 1.54 -25.02 27.66
N LEU A 62 0.44 -25.23 26.94
CA LEU A 62 -0.52 -26.33 27.22
C LEU A 62 0.12 -27.72 27.14
N SER A 63 1.26 -27.86 26.45
CA SER A 63 2.03 -29.11 26.33
C SER A 63 2.91 -29.43 27.55
N ASN A 64 3.10 -28.50 28.50
CA ASN A 64 4.01 -28.67 29.65
C ASN A 64 3.48 -29.59 30.78
N GLY A 65 2.37 -30.31 30.56
CA GLY A 65 1.88 -31.34 31.50
C GLY A 65 2.72 -32.63 31.56
N ILE A 66 3.81 -32.72 30.78
CA ILE A 66 4.64 -33.93 30.64
C ILE A 66 5.93 -33.78 31.46
N SER A 67 6.16 -34.75 32.36
CA SER A 67 7.10 -34.71 33.49
C SER A 67 8.61 -34.73 33.18
N ASN A 68 9.04 -34.51 31.92
CA ASN A 68 10.45 -34.55 31.53
C ASN A 68 10.84 -33.31 30.72
N SER A 69 11.70 -32.45 31.29
CA SER A 69 11.99 -31.09 30.79
C SER A 69 12.60 -31.04 29.39
N ILE A 70 13.46 -32.01 29.04
CA ILE A 70 14.14 -32.06 27.74
C ILE A 70 13.17 -32.51 26.63
N VAL A 71 12.33 -33.51 26.91
CA VAL A 71 11.35 -34.04 25.95
C VAL A 71 10.19 -33.06 25.78
N SER A 72 9.74 -32.42 26.86
CA SER A 72 8.70 -31.38 26.81
C SER A 72 9.13 -30.20 25.92
N GLY A 73 10.40 -29.77 26.00
CA GLY A 73 10.92 -28.71 25.13
C GLY A 73 10.88 -29.07 23.64
N ILE A 74 11.30 -30.29 23.27
CA ILE A 74 11.27 -30.73 21.86
C ILE A 74 9.83 -30.84 21.34
N VAL A 75 8.93 -31.42 22.15
CA VAL A 75 7.51 -31.59 21.80
C VAL A 75 6.80 -30.23 21.72
N TYR A 76 7.13 -29.30 22.61
CA TYR A 76 6.66 -27.90 22.58
C TYR A 76 6.99 -27.23 21.25
N TRP A 77 8.27 -27.23 20.85
CA TRP A 77 8.70 -26.58 19.61
C TRP A 77 8.10 -27.25 18.37
N LEU A 78 7.90 -28.58 18.41
CA LEU A 78 7.23 -29.32 17.35
C LEU A 78 5.76 -28.91 17.19
N ILE A 79 5.00 -28.87 18.30
CA ILE A 79 3.58 -28.47 18.29
C ILE A 79 3.45 -26.99 17.90
N ALA A 80 4.27 -26.12 18.47
CA ALA A 80 4.27 -24.70 18.14
C ALA A 80 4.55 -24.48 16.64
N ALA A 81 5.53 -25.18 16.05
CA ALA A 81 5.83 -25.09 14.62
C ALA A 81 4.67 -25.57 13.74
N ILE A 82 4.00 -26.67 14.13
CA ILE A 82 2.84 -27.21 13.39
C ILE A 82 1.65 -26.24 13.44
N VAL A 83 1.33 -25.72 14.62
CA VAL A 83 0.22 -24.75 14.81
C VAL A 83 0.48 -23.46 14.04
N MET A 84 1.71 -22.93 14.13
CA MET A 84 2.14 -21.76 13.38
C MET A 84 2.07 -21.99 11.87
N GLY A 85 2.51 -23.16 11.40
CA GLY A 85 2.45 -23.53 9.99
C GLY A 85 1.02 -23.58 9.44
N ILE A 86 0.09 -24.22 10.16
CA ILE A 86 -1.32 -24.31 9.74
C ILE A 86 -1.96 -22.93 9.71
N LEU A 87 -1.75 -22.10 10.73
CA LEU A 87 -2.25 -20.72 10.77
C LEU A 87 -1.71 -19.88 9.61
N PHE A 88 -0.42 -20.03 9.28
CA PHE A 88 0.18 -19.31 8.16
C PHE A 88 -0.39 -19.74 6.81
N ILE A 89 -0.64 -21.04 6.60
CA ILE A 89 -1.28 -21.57 5.39
C ILE A 89 -2.71 -21.03 5.24
N ILE A 90 -3.51 -21.07 6.30
CA ILE A 90 -4.89 -20.56 6.28
C ILE A 90 -4.90 -19.06 5.97
N THR A 91 -4.07 -18.29 6.68
CA THR A 91 -3.97 -16.84 6.50
C THR A 91 -3.48 -16.49 5.09
N GLY A 92 -2.46 -17.18 4.59
CA GLY A 92 -1.93 -17.00 3.24
C GLY A 92 -2.97 -17.30 2.16
N PHE A 93 -3.74 -18.38 2.31
CA PHE A 93 -4.81 -18.72 1.36
C PHE A 93 -5.93 -17.67 1.37
N LEU A 94 -6.28 -17.14 2.54
CA LEU A 94 -7.29 -16.09 2.70
C LEU A 94 -6.84 -14.79 2.01
N ILE A 95 -5.58 -14.39 2.20
CA ILE A 95 -4.99 -13.23 1.51
C ILE A 95 -5.00 -13.43 -0.01
N ILE A 96 -4.62 -14.62 -0.50
CA ILE A 96 -4.63 -14.91 -1.95
C ILE A 96 -6.06 -14.87 -2.51
N GLY A 97 -7.04 -15.40 -1.79
CA GLY A 97 -8.45 -15.37 -2.20
C GLY A 97 -8.99 -13.96 -2.33
N ILE A 98 -8.76 -13.11 -1.33
CA ILE A 98 -9.15 -11.68 -1.36
C ILE A 98 -8.37 -10.96 -2.47
N GLY A 99 -7.06 -11.17 -2.55
CA GLY A 99 -6.20 -10.56 -3.57
C GLY A 99 -6.62 -10.92 -4.99
N TYR A 100 -7.10 -12.15 -5.22
CA TYR A 100 -7.62 -12.58 -6.51
C TYR A 100 -8.94 -11.86 -6.87
N GLN A 101 -9.88 -11.75 -5.93
CA GLN A 101 -11.13 -11.01 -6.17
C GLN A 101 -10.86 -9.53 -6.42
N VAL A 102 -10.04 -8.90 -5.58
CA VAL A 102 -9.64 -7.50 -5.73
C VAL A 102 -8.87 -7.31 -7.03
N GLY A 103 -7.96 -8.22 -7.38
CA GLY A 103 -7.20 -8.18 -8.62
C GLY A 103 -8.07 -8.32 -9.87
N LYS A 104 -9.13 -9.14 -9.83
CA LYS A 104 -10.10 -9.26 -10.92
C LYS A 104 -10.89 -7.97 -11.13
N ILE A 105 -11.33 -7.33 -10.04
CA ILE A 105 -11.95 -6.00 -10.06
C ILE A 105 -10.93 -5.00 -10.63
N TYR A 106 -9.73 -4.93 -10.06
CA TYR A 106 -8.68 -4.01 -10.47
C TYR A 106 -8.32 -4.15 -11.96
N ARG A 107 -8.22 -5.38 -12.49
CA ARG A 107 -7.94 -5.62 -13.92
C ARG A 107 -9.08 -5.16 -14.83
N LYS A 108 -10.33 -5.24 -14.37
CA LYS A 108 -11.52 -4.78 -15.12
C LYS A 108 -11.66 -3.25 -15.11
N TYR A 109 -11.09 -2.55 -14.12
CA TYR A 109 -11.34 -1.11 -13.89
C TYR A 109 -10.09 -0.19 -13.98
N CYS A 110 -8.90 -0.65 -13.56
CA CYS A 110 -7.69 0.17 -13.38
C CYS A 110 -6.56 -0.09 -14.38
N TRP A 111 -6.77 -0.92 -15.40
CA TRP A 111 -5.79 -1.11 -16.49
C TRP A 111 -5.83 0.00 -17.56
N ASP A 112 -6.61 1.06 -17.30
CA ASP A 112 -6.77 2.20 -18.19
C ASP A 112 -5.60 3.19 -17.98
N ILE A 113 -4.91 3.56 -19.07
CA ILE A 113 -3.78 4.51 -19.08
C ILE A 113 -4.18 5.82 -18.39
N ILE A 114 -5.46 6.21 -18.51
CA ILE A 114 -6.02 7.40 -17.86
C ILE A 114 -5.90 7.31 -16.33
N SER A 115 -6.14 6.15 -15.72
CA SER A 115 -6.05 5.99 -14.27
C SER A 115 -4.62 6.13 -13.75
N ILE A 116 -3.64 5.70 -14.55
CA ILE A 116 -2.22 5.86 -14.24
C ILE A 116 -1.83 7.33 -14.36
N MET A 117 -2.25 8.01 -15.44
CA MET A 117 -2.00 9.44 -15.61
C MET A 117 -2.64 10.27 -14.49
N VAL A 118 -3.87 9.95 -14.07
CA VAL A 118 -4.54 10.63 -12.94
C VAL A 118 -3.77 10.40 -11.64
N ALA A 119 -3.27 9.18 -11.38
CA ALA A 119 -2.44 8.91 -10.20
C ALA A 119 -1.14 9.73 -10.20
N ILE A 120 -0.45 9.80 -11.35
CA ILE A 120 0.80 10.56 -11.48
C ILE A 120 0.54 12.07 -11.32
N MET A 121 -0.48 12.60 -11.99
CA MET A 121 -0.81 14.04 -11.93
C MET A 121 -1.32 14.45 -10.54
N SER A 122 -2.15 13.63 -9.89
CA SER A 122 -2.59 13.91 -8.50
C SER A 122 -1.42 13.85 -7.52
N THR A 123 -0.51 12.90 -7.69
CA THR A 123 0.74 12.83 -6.91
C THR A 123 1.57 14.10 -7.11
N ALA A 124 1.75 14.56 -8.35
CA ALA A 124 2.45 15.80 -8.66
C ALA A 124 1.84 17.02 -7.95
N ILE A 125 0.50 17.14 -7.96
CA ILE A 125 -0.22 18.25 -7.32
C ILE A 125 -0.06 18.21 -5.80
N VAL A 126 -0.26 17.05 -5.17
CA VAL A 126 -0.15 16.89 -3.71
C VAL A 126 1.27 17.18 -3.24
N ILE A 127 2.27 16.80 -4.03
CA ILE A 127 3.67 17.06 -3.71
C ILE A 127 4.02 18.55 -3.87
N TYR A 128 3.61 19.18 -4.98
CA TYR A 128 3.88 20.60 -5.23
C TYR A 128 3.20 21.52 -4.21
N PHE A 129 1.93 21.26 -3.90
CA PHE A 129 1.16 22.04 -2.92
C PHE A 129 1.29 21.50 -1.49
N GLY A 130 2.19 20.55 -1.23
CA GLY A 130 2.24 19.81 0.03
C GLY A 130 2.35 20.69 1.27
N GLU A 131 3.20 21.73 1.22
CA GLU A 131 3.34 22.69 2.32
C GLU A 131 2.06 23.51 2.56
N TRP A 132 1.43 23.96 1.48
CA TRP A 132 0.20 24.73 1.55
C TRP A 132 -0.98 23.86 2.04
N ILE A 133 -1.11 22.64 1.52
CA ILE A 133 -2.12 21.66 1.95
C ILE A 133 -1.95 21.38 3.44
N LYS A 134 -0.72 21.19 3.92
CA LYS A 134 -0.43 20.91 5.33
C LYS A 134 -0.76 22.08 6.25
N SER A 135 -0.62 23.31 5.75
CA SER A 135 -1.03 24.53 6.45
C SER A 135 -2.55 24.60 6.64
N VAL A 136 -3.33 24.14 5.67
CA VAL A 136 -4.80 24.12 5.74
C VAL A 136 -5.31 22.88 6.49
N ILE A 137 -4.71 21.72 6.24
CA ILE A 137 -5.11 20.41 6.76
C ILE A 137 -3.85 19.66 7.22
N PRO A 138 -3.61 19.53 8.55
CA PRO A 138 -2.41 18.87 9.09
C PRO A 138 -2.52 17.34 9.06
N ILE A 139 -2.90 16.77 7.91
CA ILE A 139 -2.95 15.33 7.66
C ILE A 139 -1.71 14.92 6.85
N ASN A 140 -1.26 13.68 7.02
CA ASN A 140 -0.17 13.11 6.24
C ASN A 140 -0.52 13.11 4.73
N LEU A 141 0.35 13.70 3.91
CA LEU A 141 0.14 13.84 2.46
C LEU A 141 -0.04 12.50 1.75
N ILE A 142 0.60 11.43 2.23
CA ILE A 142 0.45 10.07 1.67
C ILE A 142 -0.94 9.51 1.96
N VAL A 143 -1.47 9.75 3.17
CA VAL A 143 -2.82 9.32 3.54
C VAL A 143 -3.85 10.06 2.69
N LEU A 144 -3.66 11.36 2.50
CA LEU A 144 -4.51 12.17 1.62
C LEU A 144 -4.51 11.64 0.18
N LEU A 145 -3.32 11.37 -0.37
CA LEU A 145 -3.17 10.83 -1.72
C LEU A 145 -3.89 9.48 -1.88
N LEU A 146 -3.70 8.56 -0.93
CA LEU A 146 -4.36 7.26 -0.94
C LEU A 146 -5.88 7.38 -0.82
N LEU A 147 -6.37 8.29 0.02
CA LEU A 147 -7.81 8.52 0.17
C LEU A 147 -8.42 9.02 -1.14
N VAL A 148 -7.81 10.02 -1.79
CA VAL A 148 -8.27 10.53 -3.08
C VAL A 148 -8.30 9.41 -4.13
N TYR A 149 -7.27 8.56 -4.13
CA TYR A 149 -7.19 7.44 -5.07
C TYR A 149 -8.27 6.38 -4.82
N VAL A 150 -8.52 6.02 -3.56
CA VAL A 150 -9.59 5.07 -3.18
C VAL A 150 -10.97 5.61 -3.56
N VAL A 151 -11.23 6.89 -3.29
CA VAL A 151 -12.49 7.55 -3.67
C VAL A 151 -12.65 7.56 -5.19
N TYR A 152 -11.59 7.90 -5.94
CA TYR A 152 -11.61 7.89 -7.40
C TYR A 152 -11.92 6.50 -7.98
N ILE A 153 -11.26 5.45 -7.47
CA ILE A 153 -11.54 4.06 -7.89
C ILE A 153 -12.98 3.69 -7.52
N GLY A 154 -13.44 4.01 -6.32
CA GLY A 154 -14.80 3.72 -5.86
C GLY A 154 -15.86 4.33 -6.77
N ILE A 155 -15.70 5.60 -7.15
CA ILE A 155 -16.61 6.28 -8.08
C ILE A 155 -16.58 5.61 -9.46
N ARG A 156 -15.40 5.27 -9.99
CA ARG A 156 -15.27 4.58 -11.29
C ARG A 156 -15.91 3.20 -11.28
N CYS A 157 -15.76 2.44 -10.19
CA CYS A 157 -16.45 1.17 -10.00
C CYS A 157 -17.96 1.36 -10.00
N TYR A 158 -18.48 2.31 -9.20
CA TYR A 158 -19.91 2.59 -9.12
C TYR A 158 -20.52 2.99 -10.47
N VAL A 159 -19.87 3.90 -11.20
CA VAL A 159 -20.36 4.38 -12.51
C VAL A 159 -20.37 3.25 -13.55
N LYS A 160 -19.38 2.36 -13.52
CA LYS A 160 -19.30 1.27 -14.50
C LYS A 160 -20.26 0.13 -14.17
N ASP A 161 -20.44 -0.20 -12.90
CA ASP A 161 -21.46 -1.16 -12.45
C ASP A 161 -22.86 -0.69 -12.87
N TRP A 162 -23.16 0.60 -12.63
CA TRP A 162 -24.39 1.25 -13.10
C TRP A 162 -24.58 1.22 -14.63
N ARG A 163 -23.50 1.31 -15.42
CA ARG A 163 -23.59 1.19 -16.88
C ARG A 163 -23.84 -0.24 -17.35
N GLU A 164 -23.25 -1.23 -16.67
CA GLU A 164 -23.47 -2.65 -16.96
C GLU A 164 -24.92 -3.07 -16.63
N GLU A 165 -25.48 -2.59 -15.51
CA GLU A 165 -26.89 -2.81 -15.15
C GLU A 165 -27.88 -2.24 -16.19
N ARG A 166 -27.48 -1.17 -16.89
CA ARG A 166 -28.29 -0.49 -17.90
C ARG A 166 -28.11 -1.05 -19.32
N GLY A 167 -27.29 -2.10 -19.48
CA GLY A 167 -27.10 -2.79 -20.77
C GLY A 167 -26.29 -2.02 -21.81
N TYR A 168 -25.58 -0.97 -21.42
CA TYR A 168 -24.67 -0.25 -22.33
C TYR A 168 -23.32 -0.98 -22.40
N TYR A 169 -23.18 -1.89 -23.37
CA TYR A 169 -21.90 -2.46 -23.78
C TYR A 169 -21.34 -1.70 -24.99
#